data_AF-A0A1Q6WEM3-F1
#
_entry.id   AF-A0A1Q6WEM3-F1
#
_cell.length_a   1.000
_cell.length_b   1.000
_cell.length_c   1.000
_cell.angle_alpha   90.00
_cell.angle_beta   90.00
_cell.angle_gamma   90.00
#
_symmetry.space_group_name_H-M   'P 1'
#
loop_
_entity.id
_entity.type
_entity.pdbx_description
1 polymer ?
#
loop_
_entity_poly.entity_id
_entity_poly.type
_entity_poly.pdbx_seq_one_letter_code
_entity_poly.pdbx_strand_id
1 'polypeptide(L)'
;MTSEDIQRTPGEPIEKVLMGRFPGVTVTRTADGGLAVRIRGTTSILGSNDPLYVIDGIPIQPGPNGSLTGISPEDIESIQVLKDPAETAFYGGRGVNGVIVIKLKRPGQ
;
A
#
# COMPACT_ATOMS: atom_id res chain seq x y z
N MET A 1 -9.20 -2.62 -4.53
CA MET A 1 -10.21 -2.22 -3.54
C MET A 1 -10.71 -0.83 -3.91
N THR A 2 -12.02 -0.57 -3.91
CA THR A 2 -12.60 0.75 -4.25
C THR A 2 -13.03 1.51 -3.00
N SER A 3 -13.24 2.82 -3.14
CA SER A 3 -13.64 3.72 -2.05
C SER A 3 -14.98 3.35 -1.42
N GLU A 4 -15.90 2.74 -2.17
CA GLU A 4 -17.15 2.19 -1.64
C GLU A 4 -16.90 1.05 -0.66
N ASP A 5 -15.89 0.23 -0.89
CA ASP A 5 -15.55 -0.88 -0.01
C ASP A 5 -14.95 -0.37 1.31
N ILE A 6 -14.14 0.68 1.23
CA ILE A 6 -13.57 1.37 2.41
C ILE A 6 -14.70 1.99 3.26
N GLN A 7 -15.72 2.56 2.60
CA GLN A 7 -16.86 3.19 3.28
C GLN A 7 -17.89 2.18 3.83
N ARG A 8 -17.94 0.96 3.28
CA ARG A 8 -18.85 -0.11 3.71
C ARG A 8 -18.45 -0.78 5.03
N THR A 9 -17.27 -0.46 5.55
CA THR A 9 -16.81 -0.96 6.85
C THR A 9 -16.62 0.19 7.84
N PRO A 10 -17.69 0.90 8.23
CA PRO A 10 -17.58 1.98 9.20
C PRO A 10 -17.10 1.42 10.54
N GLY A 11 -15.93 1.89 10.99
CA GLY A 11 -15.33 1.56 12.29
C GLY A 11 -14.24 0.48 12.27
N GLU A 12 -13.97 -0.19 11.15
CA GLU A 12 -12.76 -1.02 11.05
C GLU A 12 -11.57 -0.22 10.50
N PRO A 13 -10.37 -0.35 11.10
CA PRO A 13 -9.15 0.22 10.55
C PRO A 13 -8.93 -0.25 9.11
N ILE A 14 -8.57 0.67 8.20
CA ILE A 14 -8.31 0.35 6.78
C ILE A 14 -7.25 -0.76 6.64
N GLU A 15 -6.35 -0.86 7.61
CA GLU A 15 -5.35 -1.92 7.76
C GLU A 15 -6.02 -3.30 7.76
N LYS A 16 -7.10 -3.46 8.52
CA LYS A 16 -7.82 -4.72 8.66
C LYS A 16 -8.61 -5.08 7.41
N VAL A 17 -9.22 -4.07 6.78
CA VAL A 17 -9.91 -4.23 5.49
C VAL A 17 -8.93 -4.68 4.40
N LEU A 18 -7.76 -4.03 4.32
CA LEU A 18 -6.69 -4.38 3.38
C LEU A 18 -6.17 -5.80 3.61
N MET A 19 -5.88 -6.17 4.85
CA MET A 19 -5.43 -7.53 5.18
C MET A 19 -6.47 -8.60 4.88
N GLY A 20 -7.77 -8.29 5.04
CA GLY A 20 -8.86 -9.20 4.69
C GLY A 20 -9.02 -9.39 3.18
N ARG A 21 -8.65 -8.38 2.38
CA ARG A 21 -8.82 -8.40 0.92
C ARG A 21 -7.58 -8.85 0.15
N PHE A 22 -6.39 -8.64 0.72
CA PHE A 22 -5.11 -9.02 0.12
C PHE A 22 -4.40 -10.06 1.01
N PRO A 23 -4.63 -11.37 0.77
CA PRO A 23 -3.96 -12.40 1.56
C PRO A 23 -2.44 -12.33 1.38
N GLY A 24 -1.71 -12.45 2.49
CA GLY A 24 -0.26 -12.28 2.52
C GLY A 24 0.20 -10.83 2.69
N VAL A 25 -0.71 -9.85 2.66
CA VAL A 25 -0.38 -8.46 3.01
C VAL A 25 -0.54 -8.25 4.51
N THR A 26 0.38 -7.52 5.12
CA THR A 26 0.31 -7.06 6.51
C THR A 26 0.41 -5.55 6.51
N VAL A 27 -0.55 -4.88 7.15
CA VAL A 27 -0.57 -3.43 7.28
C VAL A 27 -0.42 -3.09 8.75
N THR A 28 0.54 -2.23 9.07
CA THR A 28 0.86 -1.80 10.42
C THR A 28 0.87 -0.28 10.46
N ARG A 29 0.16 0.32 11.41
CA ARG A 29 0.25 1.75 11.65
C ARG A 29 1.55 2.08 12.39
N THR A 30 2.32 3.05 11.90
CA THR A 30 3.51 3.52 12.61
C THR A 30 3.13 4.56 13.67
N ALA A 31 3.99 4.75 14.66
CA ALA A 31 3.78 5.72 15.74
C ALA A 31 3.58 7.16 15.22
N ASP A 32 4.17 7.47 14.06
CA ASP A 32 4.05 8.76 13.37
C ASP A 32 2.71 8.95 12.64
N GLY A 33 1.78 8.00 12.80
CA GLY A 33 0.44 8.05 12.20
C GLY A 33 0.36 7.57 10.75
N GLY A 34 1.49 7.22 10.14
CA GLY A 34 1.54 6.67 8.78
C GLY A 34 1.27 5.16 8.71
N LEU A 35 1.16 4.65 7.49
CA LEU A 35 0.86 3.24 7.22
C LEU A 35 2.07 2.52 6.64
N ALA A 36 2.52 1.46 7.29
CA ALA A 36 3.54 0.56 6.79
C ALA A 36 2.89 -0.73 6.27
N VAL A 37 3.04 -1.00 4.98
CA VAL A 37 2.53 -2.21 4.35
C VAL A 37 3.67 -3.14 4.01
N ARG A 38 3.48 -4.43 4.25
CA ARG A 38 4.43 -5.50 3.95
C ARG A 38 3.73 -6.64 3.23
N ILE A 39 4.41 -7.21 2.24
CA ILE A 39 3.91 -8.35 1.48
C ILE A 39 4.72 -9.58 1.92
N ARG A 40 4.08 -10.54 2.60
CA ARG A 40 4.71 -11.80 2.96
C ARG A 40 5.03 -12.60 1.69
N GLY A 41 6.22 -13.20 1.68
CA GLY A 41 6.70 -14.00 0.55
C GLY A 41 7.73 -13.28 -0.33
N THR A 42 7.88 -11.97 -0.18
CA THR A 42 9.01 -11.25 -0.78
C THR A 42 10.19 -11.37 0.17
N THR A 43 11.12 -12.29 -0.13
CA THR A 43 12.34 -12.48 0.64
C THR A 43 13.48 -11.71 -0.01
N SER A 44 13.79 -10.54 0.53
CA SER A 44 15.08 -9.89 0.29
C SER A 44 16.07 -10.48 1.29
N ILE A 45 17.00 -11.30 0.81
CA ILE A 45 18.00 -12.02 1.61
C ILE A 45 18.98 -11.04 2.31
N LEU A 46 19.09 -9.80 1.81
CA LEU A 46 20.09 -8.82 2.22
C LEU A 46 19.55 -7.37 2.33
N GLY A 47 18.25 -7.13 2.13
CA GLY A 47 17.70 -5.78 1.99
C GLY A 47 16.36 -5.55 2.70
N SER A 48 15.97 -4.29 2.81
CA SER A 48 14.65 -3.88 3.30
C SER A 48 13.56 -4.54 2.45
N ASN A 49 12.59 -5.20 3.11
CA ASN A 49 11.46 -5.90 2.46
C ASN A 49 10.25 -4.96 2.27
N ASP A 50 10.52 -3.67 2.12
CA ASP A 50 9.47 -2.67 1.98
C ASP A 50 9.06 -2.61 0.50
N PRO A 51 7.75 -2.57 0.20
CA PRO A 51 7.25 -2.48 -1.16
C PRO A 51 7.51 -1.09 -1.74
N LEU A 52 7.42 -0.98 -3.07
CA LEU A 52 7.34 0.33 -3.72
C LEU A 52 5.93 0.88 -3.59
N TYR A 53 5.78 2.11 -3.09
CA TYR A 53 4.51 2.81 -3.13
C TYR A 53 4.38 3.64 -4.39
N VAL A 54 3.18 3.70 -4.97
CA VAL A 54 2.87 4.51 -6.15
C VAL A 54 1.60 5.28 -5.84
N ILE A 55 1.70 6.60 -5.69
CA ILE A 55 0.53 7.46 -5.45
C ILE A 55 0.19 8.17 -6.75
N ASP A 56 -1.02 8.00 -7.27
CA ASP A 56 -1.49 8.67 -8.49
C ASP A 56 -0.51 8.54 -9.68
N GLY A 57 0.15 7.38 -9.78
CA GLY A 57 1.14 7.07 -10.81
C GLY A 57 2.57 7.52 -10.49
N ILE A 58 2.79 8.23 -9.38
CA ILE A 58 4.11 8.70 -8.94
C ILE A 58 4.71 7.69 -7.95
N PRO A 59 5.84 7.03 -8.29
CA PRO A 59 6.52 6.14 -7.37
C PRO A 59 7.19 6.94 -6.26
N ILE A 60 6.89 6.58 -5.03
CA ILE A 60 7.45 7.17 -3.81
C ILE A 60 8.11 6.09 -2.98
N GLN A 61 9.25 6.47 -2.39
CA GLN A 61 9.93 5.60 -1.45
C GLN A 61 9.24 5.64 -0.10
N PRO A 62 9.11 4.48 0.58
CA PRO A 62 8.66 4.44 1.96
C PRO A 62 9.50 5.38 2.83
N GLY A 63 8.85 6.05 3.78
CA GLY A 63 9.54 6.73 4.86
C GLY A 63 10.17 5.73 5.85
N PRO A 64 10.73 6.23 6.96
CA PRO A 64 11.26 5.38 8.03
C PRO A 64 10.25 4.29 8.42
N ASN A 65 10.73 3.07 8.67
CA ASN A 65 9.92 1.90 9.03
C ASN A 65 8.90 1.46 7.96
N GLY A 66 9.08 1.84 6.69
CA GLY A 66 8.17 1.46 5.61
C GLY A 66 6.91 2.32 5.56
N SER A 67 6.86 3.43 6.29
CA SER A 67 5.66 4.24 6.50
C SER A 67 5.35 5.17 5.35
N LEU A 68 4.09 5.17 4.92
CA LEU A 68 3.46 6.21 4.12
C LEU A 68 2.94 7.29 5.06
N THR A 69 3.61 8.44 5.07
CA THR A 69 3.18 9.63 5.82
C THR A 69 2.48 10.61 4.88
N GLY A 70 1.51 11.36 5.40
CA GLY A 70 0.84 12.43 4.64
C GLY A 70 -0.32 12.00 3.74
N ILE A 71 -0.78 10.74 3.82
CA ILE A 71 -2.03 10.31 3.20
C ILE A 71 -3.03 9.92 4.29
N SER A 72 -4.18 10.58 4.30
CA SER A 72 -5.29 10.16 5.14
C SER A 72 -6.07 9.03 4.47
N PRO A 73 -6.53 8.01 5.21
CA PRO A 73 -7.35 6.92 4.66
C PRO A 73 -8.63 7.40 3.96
N GLU A 74 -9.19 8.52 4.41
CA GLU A 74 -10.39 9.14 3.84
C GLU A 74 -10.19 9.65 2.41
N ASP A 75 -8.97 10.05 2.07
CA ASP A 75 -8.58 10.55 0.75
C ASP A 75 -8.26 9.41 -0.22
N ILE A 76 -8.28 8.15 0.22
CA ILE A 76 -7.93 7.02 -0.64
C ILE A 76 -9.15 6.62 -1.49
N GLU A 77 -9.00 6.72 -2.81
CA GLU A 77 -9.99 6.24 -3.78
C GLU A 77 -9.87 4.72 -3.96
N SER A 78 -8.64 4.23 -4.15
CA SER A 78 -8.41 2.81 -4.32
C SER A 78 -7.00 2.40 -3.92
N ILE A 79 -6.88 1.15 -3.47
CA ILE A 79 -5.61 0.49 -3.21
C ILE A 79 -5.55 -0.79 -4.04
N GLN A 80 -4.42 -0.97 -4.71
CA GLN A 80 -4.08 -2.18 -5.46
C GLN A 80 -2.69 -2.65 -5.02
N VAL A 81 -2.54 -3.96 -4.88
CA VAL A 81 -1.29 -4.60 -4.53
C VAL A 81 -0.87 -5.47 -5.69
N LEU A 82 0.22 -5.09 -6.34
CA LEU A 82 0.83 -5.81 -7.45
C LEU A 82 1.90 -6.73 -6.88
N LYS A 83 1.69 -8.03 -7.08
CA LYS A 83 2.57 -9.10 -6.60
C LYS A 83 3.11 -9.96 -7.73
N ASP A 84 2.46 -9.90 -8.90
CA ASP A 84 2.85 -10.72 -10.02
C ASP A 84 4.04 -10.08 -10.75
N PRO A 85 5.07 -10.87 -11.13
CA PRO A 85 6.26 -10.34 -11.80
C PRO A 85 5.96 -9.54 -13.07
N ALA A 86 4.88 -9.89 -13.78
CA ALA A 86 4.44 -9.19 -14.98
C ALA A 86 3.92 -7.78 -14.68
N GLU A 87 3.26 -7.58 -13.53
CA GLU A 87 2.73 -6.28 -13.09
C GLU A 87 3.84 -5.41 -12.51
N THR A 88 4.77 -6.02 -11.77
CA THR A 88 5.88 -5.29 -11.14
C THR A 88 7.02 -4.98 -12.10
N ALA A 89 7.12 -5.66 -13.24
CA ALA A 89 8.11 -5.41 -14.29
C ALA A 89 8.10 -3.95 -14.78
N PHE A 90 6.93 -3.31 -14.84
CA PHE A 90 6.80 -1.89 -15.18
C PHE A 90 7.54 -0.96 -14.21
N TYR A 91 7.77 -1.40 -12.98
CA TYR A 91 8.43 -0.65 -11.92
C TYR A 91 9.90 -1.08 -11.70
N GLY A 92 10.40 -2.01 -12.53
CA GLY A 92 11.77 -2.49 -12.52
C GLY A 92 12.19 -3.14 -11.19
N GLY A 93 13.48 -3.07 -10.87
CA GLY A 93 14.03 -3.71 -9.66
C GLY A 93 13.44 -3.22 -8.33
N ARG A 94 12.75 -2.06 -8.33
CA ARG A 94 12.06 -1.52 -7.14
C ARG A 94 10.75 -2.24 -6.83
N GLY A 95 10.14 -2.88 -7.83
CA GLY A 95 8.92 -3.68 -7.65
C GLY A 95 9.17 -5.14 -7.24
N VAL A 96 10.42 -5.54 -7.00
CA VAL A 96 10.76 -6.93 -6.63
C VAL A 96 10.15 -7.35 -5.30
N ASN A 97 9.94 -6.39 -4.39
CA ASN A 97 9.26 -6.59 -3.11
C ASN A 97 7.74 -6.34 -3.20
N GLY A 98 7.21 -6.29 -4.42
CA GLY A 98 5.83 -5.89 -4.72
C GLY A 98 5.64 -4.39 -4.79
N VAL A 99 4.53 -3.99 -5.41
CA VAL A 99 4.17 -2.58 -5.63
C VAL A 99 2.79 -2.33 -5.09
N ILE A 100 2.62 -1.24 -4.35
CA ILE A 100 1.34 -0.83 -3.79
C ILE A 100 0.94 0.47 -4.46
N VAL A 101 -0.09 0.35 -5.30
CA VAL A 101 -0.65 1.48 -6.03
C VAL A 101 -1.80 2.04 -5.23
N ILE A 102 -1.67 3.29 -4.84
CA ILE A 102 -2.66 4.08 -4.13
C ILE A 102 -3.14 5.15 -5.10
N LYS A 103 -4.45 5.23 -5.26
CA LYS A 103 -5.08 6.31 -5.99
C LYS A 103 -5.83 7.18 -4.99
N LEU A 104 -5.59 8.47 -5.01
CA LEU A 104 -6.29 9.41 -4.15
C LEU A 104 -7.59 9.86 -4.80
N LYS A 105 -8.58 10.18 -3.98
CA LYS A 105 -9.81 10.84 -4.42
C LYS A 105 -9.41 12.22 -4.90
N ARG A 106 -9.99 12.63 -6.03
CA ARG A 106 -9.81 14.00 -6.51
C ARG A 106 -10.48 14.96 -5.53
N PRO A 107 -9.87 16.11 -5.19
CA PRO A 107 -10.53 17.12 -4.38
C PRO A 107 -11.83 17.54 -5.07
N GLY A 108 -12.97 17.25 -4.44
CA GLY A 108 -14.32 17.54 -4.96
C GLY A 108 -15.15 16.33 -5.40
N GLN A 109 -14.75 15.09 -5.08
CA GLN A 109 -15.52 13.85 -5.36
C GLN A 109 -15.84 13.04 -4.10
#